data_AF-A0A9W8MI61-F1
#
_entry.id   AF-A0A9W8MI61-F1
#
_cell.length_a   1.000
_cell.length_b   1.000
_cell.length_c   1.000
_cell.angle_alpha   90.00
_cell.angle_beta   90.00
_cell.angle_gamma   90.00
#
_symmetry.space_group_name_H-M   'P 1'
#
loop_
_entity.id
_entity.type
_entity.pdbx_description
1 polymer ?
#
loop_
_entity_poly.entity_id
_entity_poly.type
_entity_poly.pdbx_seq_one_letter_code
_entity_poly.pdbx_strand_id
1 'polypeptide(L)'
;MQNITSTWAREIQQHASIREAMRKEREDWIKERTLERAQWEAERSKERTDWEKERIQWRAERRERERLQEEQMRLELEKQRRESEKEKEDEEKKKAGLRWQDPQADEHCLRDFGGGVHGTWIVDWDEGGCQSFFQDFSDKGCSAQGSGKRRIESELQNIRYGDDGMKMCSSTPTDFHDLHFEGPHSCVYWDKYGHWGYWGLWFIEDGSCT
;
A
#
# COMPACT_ATOMS: atom_id res chain seq x y z
N MET A 1 -76.60 57.64 66.17
CA MET A 1 -75.80 56.42 66.43
C MET A 1 -75.44 55.82 65.09
N GLN A 2 -74.16 55.85 64.71
CA GLN A 2 -73.73 55.22 63.46
C GLN A 2 -73.91 53.70 63.58
N ASN A 3 -74.43 53.08 62.51
CA ASN A 3 -74.92 51.70 62.51
C ASN A 3 -73.72 50.73 62.41
N ILE A 4 -73.26 50.23 63.55
CA ILE A 4 -72.10 49.34 63.73
C ILE A 4 -72.08 48.18 62.72
N THR A 5 -73.24 47.68 62.32
CA THR A 5 -73.39 46.58 61.37
C THR A 5 -72.81 46.88 59.99
N SER A 6 -72.88 48.13 59.50
CA SER A 6 -72.37 48.48 58.17
C SER A 6 -70.85 48.68 58.14
N THR A 7 -70.25 49.09 59.26
CA THR A 7 -68.79 49.22 59.37
C THR A 7 -68.12 47.85 59.36
N TRP A 8 -68.66 46.89 60.12
CA TRP A 8 -68.18 45.50 60.12
C TRP A 8 -68.30 44.83 58.75
N ALA A 9 -69.40 45.03 58.04
CA ALA A 9 -69.58 44.47 56.69
C ALA A 9 -68.50 44.97 55.70
N ARG A 10 -68.14 46.26 55.78
CA ARG A 10 -67.09 46.84 54.95
C ARG A 10 -65.70 46.30 55.29
N GLU A 11 -65.40 46.13 56.58
CA GLU A 11 -64.12 45.55 57.04
C GLU A 11 -63.97 44.09 56.59
N ILE A 12 -65.04 43.28 56.67
CA ILE A 12 -65.02 41.90 56.17
C ILE A 12 -64.73 41.87 54.67
N GLN A 13 -65.35 42.75 53.88
CA GLN A 13 -65.11 42.83 52.45
C GLN A 13 -63.68 43.25 52.11
N GLN A 14 -63.11 44.20 52.87
CA GLN A 14 -61.70 44.60 52.72
C GLN A 14 -60.73 43.49 53.11
N HIS A 15 -61.00 42.75 54.19
CA HIS A 15 -60.18 41.61 54.56
C HIS A 15 -60.27 40.46 53.54
N ALA A 16 -61.44 40.25 52.95
CA ALA A 16 -61.61 39.27 51.89
C ALA A 16 -60.77 39.63 50.65
N SER A 17 -60.82 40.88 50.19
CA SER A 17 -60.04 41.33 49.03
C SER A 17 -58.53 41.27 49.28
N ILE A 18 -58.07 41.63 50.49
CA ILE A 18 -56.66 41.52 50.88
C ILE A 18 -56.21 40.05 50.88
N ARG A 19 -57.04 39.12 51.38
CA ARG A 19 -56.72 37.68 51.38
C ARG A 19 -56.64 37.09 49.97
N GLU A 20 -57.50 37.53 49.05
CA GLU A 20 -57.45 37.14 47.65
C GLU A 20 -56.19 37.68 46.96
N ALA A 21 -55.82 38.94 47.23
CA ALA A 21 -54.59 39.53 46.71
C ALA A 21 -53.35 38.76 47.18
N MET A 22 -53.26 38.46 48.49
CA MET A 22 -52.16 37.66 49.05
C MET A 22 -52.12 36.23 48.49
N ARG A 23 -53.28 35.62 48.22
CA ARG A 23 -53.34 34.28 47.61
C ARG A 23 -52.76 34.31 46.20
N LYS A 24 -53.16 35.30 45.40
CA LYS A 24 -52.69 35.45 44.02
C LYS A 24 -51.19 35.71 43.97
N GLU A 25 -50.69 36.62 44.82
CA GLU A 25 -49.26 36.90 44.93
C GLU A 25 -48.47 35.65 45.32
N ARG A 26 -48.98 34.84 46.25
CA ARG A 26 -48.36 33.57 46.63
C ARG A 26 -48.36 32.57 45.47
N GLU A 27 -49.44 32.47 44.70
CA GLU A 27 -49.50 31.59 43.53
C GLU A 27 -48.52 32.01 42.45
N ASP A 28 -48.41 33.31 42.19
CA ASP A 28 -47.48 33.84 41.18
C ASP A 28 -46.02 33.65 41.63
N TRP A 29 -45.72 33.88 42.92
CA TRP A 29 -44.41 33.57 43.49
C TRP A 29 -44.05 32.07 43.40
N ILE A 30 -45.02 31.18 43.65
CA ILE A 30 -44.82 29.73 43.50
C ILE A 30 -44.50 29.39 42.03
N LYS A 31 -45.27 29.95 41.07
CA LYS A 31 -45.03 29.71 39.64
C LYS A 31 -43.63 30.15 39.23
N GLU A 32 -43.24 31.37 39.60
CA GLU A 32 -41.90 31.91 39.30
C GLU A 32 -40.81 31.00 39.86
N ARG A 33 -40.90 30.63 41.15
CA ARG A 33 -39.93 29.71 41.78
C ARG A 33 -39.88 28.33 41.13
N THR A 34 -41.01 27.79 40.69
CA THR A 34 -41.03 26.50 40.00
C THR A 34 -40.38 26.58 38.62
N LEU A 35 -40.57 27.70 37.90
CA LEU A 35 -39.92 27.93 36.61
C LEU A 35 -38.41 28.09 36.77
N GLU A 36 -37.96 28.91 37.74
CA GLU A 36 -36.54 29.04 38.06
C GLU A 36 -35.90 27.68 38.38
N ARG A 37 -36.57 26.87 39.21
CA ARG A 37 -36.07 25.54 39.57
C ARG A 37 -36.01 24.62 38.35
N ALA A 38 -37.05 24.61 37.51
CA ALA A 38 -37.10 23.78 36.32
C ALA A 38 -36.00 24.18 35.31
N GLN A 39 -35.74 25.47 35.14
CA GLN A 39 -34.65 25.97 34.31
C GLN A 39 -33.30 25.51 34.85
N TRP A 40 -33.06 25.70 36.15
CA TRP A 40 -31.81 25.28 36.78
C TRP A 40 -31.59 23.76 36.72
N GLU A 41 -32.66 22.96 36.89
CA GLU A 41 -32.60 21.51 36.71
C GLU A 41 -32.29 21.09 35.28
N ALA A 42 -32.86 21.79 34.29
CA ALA A 42 -32.59 21.55 32.88
C ALA A 42 -31.14 21.89 32.51
N GLU A 43 -30.62 23.03 32.99
CA GLU A 43 -29.23 23.43 32.80
C GLU A 43 -28.27 22.40 33.41
N ARG A 44 -28.46 22.02 34.68
CA ARG A 44 -27.65 20.98 35.32
C ARG A 44 -27.78 19.63 34.63
N SER A 45 -28.94 19.31 34.07
CA SER A 45 -29.11 18.07 33.31
C SER A 45 -28.27 18.09 32.03
N LYS A 46 -28.26 19.20 31.30
CA LYS A 46 -27.41 19.37 30.11
C LYS A 46 -25.94 19.26 30.49
N GLU A 47 -25.52 19.99 31.51
CA GLU A 47 -24.15 19.97 32.01
C GLU A 47 -23.70 18.54 32.35
N ARG A 48 -24.53 17.77 33.07
CA ARG A 48 -24.25 16.35 33.36
C ARG A 48 -24.11 15.50 32.10
N THR A 49 -24.97 15.71 31.11
CA THR A 49 -24.88 14.95 29.85
C THR A 49 -23.64 15.31 29.05
N ASP A 50 -23.22 16.57 29.07
CA ASP A 50 -22.03 17.03 28.37
C ASP A 50 -20.77 16.50 29.05
N TRP A 51 -20.70 16.57 30.38
CA TRP A 51 -19.65 15.92 31.17
C TRP A 51 -19.58 14.41 30.91
N GLU A 52 -20.72 13.72 30.77
CA GLU A 52 -20.70 12.27 30.48
C GLU A 52 -20.18 11.98 29.07
N LYS A 53 -20.56 12.78 28.06
CA LYS A 53 -20.00 12.67 26.70
C LYS A 53 -18.49 12.88 26.71
N GLU A 54 -18.02 13.93 27.38
CA GLU A 54 -16.58 14.19 27.51
C GLU A 54 -15.87 13.03 28.18
N ARG A 55 -16.40 12.50 29.29
CA ARG A 55 -15.81 11.33 29.97
C ARG A 55 -15.73 10.11 29.07
N ILE A 56 -16.75 9.84 28.26
CA ILE A 56 -16.74 8.75 27.28
C ILE A 56 -15.67 8.99 26.23
N GLN A 57 -15.57 10.21 25.70
CA GLN A 57 -14.55 10.60 24.72
C GLN A 57 -13.14 10.43 25.29
N TRP A 58 -12.87 10.96 26.49
CA TRP A 58 -11.59 10.81 27.17
C TRP A 58 -11.21 9.34 27.39
N ARG A 59 -12.18 8.50 27.79
CA ARG A 59 -11.95 7.05 27.94
C ARG A 59 -11.63 6.38 26.62
N ALA A 60 -12.30 6.76 25.53
CA ALA A 60 -12.05 6.22 24.19
C ALA A 60 -10.66 6.63 23.68
N GLU A 61 -10.29 7.91 23.81
CA GLU A 61 -8.97 8.41 23.42
C GLU A 61 -7.84 7.70 24.20
N ARG A 62 -8.04 7.52 25.50
CA ARG A 62 -7.08 6.78 26.35
C ARG A 62 -6.86 5.35 25.85
N ARG A 63 -7.94 4.64 25.52
CA ARG A 63 -7.87 3.27 24.99
C ARG A 63 -7.14 3.24 23.65
N GLU A 64 -7.41 4.20 22.77
CA GLU A 64 -6.73 4.25 21.48
C GLU A 64 -5.24 4.53 21.63
N ARG A 65 -4.87 5.42 22.56
CA ARG A 65 -3.46 5.67 22.89
C ARG A 65 -2.77 4.41 23.44
N GLU A 66 -3.43 3.68 24.34
CA GLU A 66 -2.92 2.40 24.87
C GLU A 66 -2.71 1.38 23.73
N ARG A 67 -3.67 1.25 22.80
CA ARG A 67 -3.55 0.36 21.63
C ARG A 67 -2.38 0.73 20.72
N LEU A 68 -2.22 2.02 20.41
CA LEU A 68 -1.11 2.50 19.58
C LEU A 68 0.24 2.25 20.25
N GLN A 69 0.33 2.42 21.58
CA GLN A 69 1.53 2.10 22.34
C GLN A 69 1.85 0.60 22.32
N GLU A 70 0.85 -0.26 22.49
CA GLU A 70 1.02 -1.71 22.40
C GLU A 70 1.49 -2.14 21.00
N GLU A 71 0.91 -1.57 19.95
CA GLU A 71 1.32 -1.84 18.57
C GLU A 71 2.76 -1.38 18.30
N GLN A 72 3.13 -0.19 18.77
CA GLN A 72 4.51 0.30 18.69
C GLN A 72 5.49 -0.63 19.42
N MET A 73 5.19 -1.02 20.66
CA MET A 73 6.03 -1.97 21.40
C MET A 73 6.16 -3.31 20.69
N ARG A 74 5.07 -3.81 20.08
CA ARG A 74 5.08 -5.05 19.31
C ARG A 74 5.99 -4.95 18.09
N LEU A 75 5.90 -3.86 17.34
CA LEU A 75 6.76 -3.61 16.18
C LEU A 75 8.23 -3.49 16.58
N GLU A 76 8.52 -2.80 17.68
CA GLU A 76 9.86 -2.67 18.22
C GLU A 76 10.44 -4.02 18.66
N LEU A 77 9.64 -4.85 19.34
CA LEU A 77 10.04 -6.21 19.73
C LEU A 77 10.28 -7.11 18.50
N GLU A 78 9.44 -7.00 17.47
CA GLU A 78 9.66 -7.74 16.21
C GLU A 78 10.94 -7.29 15.51
N LYS A 79 11.21 -5.98 15.49
CA LYS A 79 12.46 -5.44 14.94
C LYS A 79 13.66 -5.98 15.71
N GLN A 80 13.63 -5.92 17.04
CA GLN A 80 14.69 -6.49 17.89
C GLN A 80 14.87 -7.99 17.62
N ARG A 81 13.79 -8.76 17.47
CA ARG A 81 13.88 -10.19 17.14
C ARG A 81 14.62 -10.42 15.81
N ARG A 82 14.26 -9.66 14.76
CA ARG A 82 14.92 -9.75 13.45
C ARG A 82 16.39 -9.35 13.53
N GLU A 83 16.72 -8.32 14.30
CA GLU A 83 18.11 -7.90 14.53
C GLU A 83 18.90 -8.98 15.26
N SER A 84 18.36 -9.56 16.34
CA SER A 84 18.99 -10.67 17.05
C SER A 84 19.14 -11.94 16.20
N GLU A 85 18.19 -12.23 15.31
CA GLU A 85 18.30 -13.34 14.35
C GLU A 85 19.45 -13.10 13.35
N LYS A 86 19.56 -11.88 12.81
CA LYS A 86 20.68 -11.50 11.92
C LYS A 86 22.03 -11.58 12.63
N GLU A 87 22.12 -11.08 13.88
CA GLU A 87 23.35 -11.17 14.66
C GLU A 87 23.79 -12.61 14.89
N LYS A 88 22.84 -13.52 15.18
CA LYS A 88 23.12 -14.95 15.31
C LYS A 88 23.58 -15.55 13.99
N GLU A 89 22.92 -15.23 12.89
CA GLU A 89 23.31 -15.69 11.55
C GLU A 89 24.73 -15.21 11.19
N ASP A 90 25.05 -13.95 11.48
CA ASP A 90 26.38 -13.39 11.26
C ASP A 90 27.45 -14.02 12.17
N GLU A 91 27.10 -14.35 13.42
CA GLU A 91 27.97 -15.08 14.33
C GLU A 91 28.20 -16.53 13.85
N GLU A 92 27.16 -17.21 13.35
CA GLU A 92 27.27 -18.54 12.74
C GLU A 92 28.14 -18.52 11.48
N LYS A 93 27.95 -17.53 10.59
CA LYS A 93 28.81 -17.32 9.41
C LYS A 93 30.27 -17.10 9.81
N LYS A 94 30.52 -16.27 10.82
CA LYS A 94 31.87 -16.06 11.39
C LYS A 94 32.46 -17.35 11.93
N LYS A 95 31.68 -18.13 12.69
CA LYS A 95 32.10 -19.43 13.25
C LYS A 95 32.38 -20.48 12.16
N ALA A 96 31.63 -20.44 11.06
CA ALA A 96 31.83 -21.29 9.88
C ALA A 96 33.05 -20.86 9.02
N GLY A 97 33.73 -19.77 9.38
CA GLY A 97 34.88 -19.25 8.63
C GLY A 97 34.49 -18.53 7.34
N LEU A 98 33.21 -18.23 7.13
CA LEU A 98 32.71 -17.43 6.02
C LEU A 98 32.96 -15.95 6.34
N ARG A 99 34.15 -15.45 6.00
CA ARG A 99 34.50 -14.03 6.08
C ARG A 99 34.15 -13.36 4.75
N TRP A 100 33.20 -12.43 4.76
CA TRP A 100 33.08 -11.46 3.66
C TRP A 100 34.42 -10.75 3.52
N GLN A 101 35.10 -10.96 2.40
CA GLN A 101 36.21 -10.09 2.01
C GLN A 101 35.56 -8.82 1.47
N ASP A 102 35.95 -7.67 2.02
CA ASP A 102 35.58 -6.40 1.41
C ASP A 102 36.00 -6.45 -0.06
N PRO A 103 35.09 -6.15 -1.02
CA PRO A 103 35.45 -6.12 -2.43
C PRO A 103 36.67 -5.24 -2.62
N GLN A 104 37.79 -5.83 -3.02
CA GLN A 104 38.95 -5.03 -3.38
C GLN A 104 38.60 -4.27 -4.65
N ALA A 105 38.72 -2.95 -4.58
CA ALA A 105 38.60 -2.12 -5.77
C ALA A 105 39.68 -2.57 -6.76
N ASP A 106 39.26 -3.21 -7.83
CA ASP A 106 40.13 -3.53 -8.95
C ASP A 106 40.51 -2.20 -9.63
N GLU A 107 41.81 -1.98 -9.85
CA GLU A 107 42.33 -0.82 -10.59
C GLU A 107 41.76 -0.74 -12.02
N HIS A 108 41.15 -1.83 -12.52
CA HIS A 108 40.50 -1.88 -13.82
C HIS A 108 39.06 -1.34 -13.83
N CYS A 109 38.48 -1.00 -12.68
CA CYS A 109 37.16 -0.34 -12.58
C CYS A 109 37.27 1.18 -12.34
N LEU A 110 38.27 1.82 -12.94
CA LEU A 110 38.47 3.27 -12.84
C LEU A 110 37.47 4.05 -13.72
N ARG A 111 36.38 4.51 -13.06
CA ARG A 111 35.74 5.82 -13.20
C ARG A 111 35.87 6.49 -14.58
N ASP A 112 35.00 6.15 -15.51
CA ASP A 112 34.75 7.02 -16.67
C ASP A 112 34.10 8.35 -16.22
N PHE A 113 34.29 9.38 -17.04
CA PHE A 113 34.08 10.82 -16.83
C PHE A 113 32.69 11.30 -16.33
N GLY A 114 31.80 10.40 -15.93
CA GLY A 114 30.43 10.68 -15.46
C GLY A 114 30.14 10.35 -13.98
N GLY A 115 31.13 9.90 -13.20
CA GLY A 115 30.98 9.79 -11.74
C GLY A 115 29.95 8.77 -11.23
N GLY A 116 29.67 7.71 -12.00
CA GLY A 116 28.84 6.60 -11.54
C GLY A 116 29.59 5.68 -10.59
N VAL A 117 28.93 5.26 -9.50
CA VAL A 117 29.37 4.15 -8.66
C VAL A 117 28.92 2.85 -9.35
N HIS A 118 29.86 1.94 -9.62
CA HIS A 118 29.55 0.61 -10.11
C HIS A 118 29.70 -0.40 -8.96
N GLY A 119 28.68 -1.24 -8.78
CA GLY A 119 28.70 -2.36 -7.85
C GLY A 119 28.20 -3.62 -8.56
N THR A 120 28.79 -4.77 -8.24
CA THR A 120 28.36 -6.07 -8.74
C THR A 120 27.39 -6.69 -7.74
N TRP A 121 26.18 -7.02 -8.20
CA TRP A 121 25.17 -7.71 -7.42
C TRP A 121 24.93 -9.08 -8.05
N ILE A 122 24.74 -10.10 -7.22
CA ILE A 122 24.24 -11.40 -7.69
C ILE A 122 22.72 -11.28 -7.62
N VAL A 123 22.05 -11.30 -8.78
CA VAL A 123 20.59 -11.33 -8.87
C VAL A 123 20.18 -12.78 -9.16
N ASP A 124 19.41 -13.38 -8.26
CA ASP A 124 19.00 -14.79 -8.30
C ASP A 124 17.56 -15.00 -8.80
N TRP A 125 16.93 -13.98 -9.40
CA TRP A 125 15.61 -14.08 -10.03
C TRP A 125 15.52 -13.28 -11.34
N ASP A 126 15.09 -13.97 -12.41
CA ASP A 126 14.73 -13.43 -13.75
C ASP A 126 15.54 -12.20 -14.21
N GLU A 127 16.87 -12.34 -14.24
CA GLU A 127 17.67 -11.49 -15.11
C GLU A 127 17.19 -11.71 -16.54
N GLY A 128 16.65 -10.66 -17.19
CA GLY A 128 16.65 -10.62 -18.65
C GLY A 128 18.11 -10.80 -19.06
N GLY A 129 18.44 -12.01 -19.53
CA GLY A 129 19.81 -12.51 -19.51
C GLY A 129 20.78 -11.49 -20.10
N CYS A 130 22.01 -11.42 -19.58
CA CYS A 130 23.10 -10.66 -20.21
C CYS A 130 23.51 -11.21 -21.60
N GLN A 131 22.63 -11.99 -22.24
CA GLN A 131 22.78 -12.66 -23.50
C GLN A 131 21.65 -12.20 -24.43
N SER A 132 21.93 -12.19 -25.72
CA SER A 132 20.88 -12.04 -26.71
C SER A 132 19.90 -13.20 -26.61
N PHE A 133 18.64 -12.98 -26.94
CA PHE A 133 17.61 -14.02 -26.88
C PHE A 133 16.63 -13.86 -28.04
N PHE A 134 15.94 -14.95 -28.39
CA PHE A 134 14.89 -14.94 -29.40
C PHE A 134 13.52 -14.84 -28.74
N GLN A 135 12.70 -13.92 -29.23
CA GLN A 135 11.32 -13.75 -28.78
C GLN A 135 10.39 -13.59 -29.98
N ASP A 136 9.10 -13.88 -29.76
CA ASP A 136 8.02 -13.72 -30.74
C ASP A 136 8.18 -14.59 -32.00
N PHE A 137 8.23 -15.91 -31.79
CA PHE A 137 8.29 -16.90 -32.85
C PHE A 137 7.09 -16.82 -33.80
N SER A 138 7.36 -16.58 -35.08
CA SER A 138 6.39 -16.54 -36.16
C SER A 138 6.49 -17.81 -37.00
N ASP A 139 5.42 -18.60 -36.99
CA ASP A 139 5.26 -19.72 -37.93
C ASP A 139 4.96 -19.19 -39.34
N LYS A 140 5.82 -19.54 -40.29
CA LYS A 140 5.66 -19.19 -41.72
C LYS A 140 5.07 -20.33 -42.55
N GLY A 141 4.67 -21.42 -41.91
CA GLY A 141 4.16 -22.61 -42.57
C GLY A 141 5.26 -23.42 -43.24
N CYS A 142 4.88 -24.21 -44.25
CA CYS A 142 5.79 -25.13 -44.90
C CYS A 142 6.85 -24.40 -45.73
N SER A 143 8.11 -24.80 -45.57
CA SER A 143 9.26 -24.19 -46.26
C SER A 143 9.17 -24.35 -47.78
N ALA A 144 8.64 -25.49 -48.22
CA ALA A 144 8.19 -25.77 -49.58
C ALA A 144 7.14 -26.89 -49.53
N GLN A 145 6.26 -26.98 -50.53
CA GLN A 145 5.27 -28.05 -50.60
C GLN A 145 5.97 -29.40 -50.83
N GLY A 146 5.71 -30.40 -49.98
CA GLY A 146 6.41 -31.69 -50.01
C GLY A 146 7.80 -31.74 -49.36
N SER A 147 8.25 -30.67 -48.67
CA SER A 147 9.55 -30.70 -47.99
C SER A 147 9.56 -31.43 -46.66
N GLY A 148 8.38 -31.67 -46.06
CA GLY A 148 8.24 -32.19 -44.70
C GLY A 148 8.81 -31.24 -43.63
N LYS A 149 9.08 -29.97 -43.95
CA LYS A 149 9.72 -29.00 -43.04
C LYS A 149 8.94 -27.71 -42.92
N ARG A 150 8.59 -27.34 -41.69
CA ARG A 150 7.96 -26.07 -41.33
C ARG A 150 9.01 -25.03 -40.96
N ARG A 151 8.82 -23.79 -41.43
CA ARG A 151 9.74 -22.67 -41.18
C ARG A 151 9.21 -21.81 -40.04
N ILE A 152 10.03 -21.66 -39.01
CA ILE A 152 9.78 -20.75 -37.89
C ILE A 152 10.85 -19.67 -37.92
N GLU A 153 10.46 -18.42 -37.67
CA GLU A 153 11.39 -17.30 -37.59
C GLU A 153 11.14 -16.48 -36.33
N SER A 154 12.20 -15.89 -35.78
CA SER A 154 12.14 -15.07 -34.57
C SER A 154 13.20 -13.99 -34.65
N GLU A 155 12.90 -12.80 -34.11
CA GLU A 155 13.86 -11.71 -34.06
C GLU A 155 14.80 -11.88 -32.87
N LEU A 156 16.09 -11.63 -33.10
CA LEU A 156 17.10 -11.59 -32.05
C LEU A 156 17.00 -10.25 -31.30
N GLN A 157 16.74 -10.35 -30.00
CA GLN A 157 16.63 -9.22 -29.10
C GLN A 157 17.89 -9.07 -28.25
N ASN A 158 18.04 -7.91 -27.60
CA ASN A 158 19.10 -7.62 -26.64
C ASN A 158 20.53 -7.64 -27.22
N ILE A 159 20.71 -7.12 -28.44
CA ILE A 159 22.02 -6.92 -29.08
C ILE A 159 22.61 -5.60 -28.60
N ARG A 160 23.83 -5.60 -28.03
CA ARG A 160 24.45 -4.36 -27.55
C ARG A 160 25.11 -3.60 -28.69
N TYR A 161 25.22 -2.28 -28.54
CA TYR A 161 25.90 -1.43 -29.50
C TYR A 161 27.39 -1.80 -29.59
N GLY A 162 27.83 -2.25 -30.77
CA GLY A 162 29.19 -2.72 -31.02
C GLY A 162 29.33 -4.25 -31.10
N ASP A 163 28.31 -5.02 -30.75
CA ASP A 163 28.31 -6.47 -30.92
C ASP A 163 28.11 -6.86 -32.40
N ASP A 164 28.69 -7.99 -32.80
CA ASP A 164 28.44 -8.59 -34.11
C ASP A 164 27.11 -9.36 -34.07
N GLY A 165 26.03 -8.68 -34.48
CA GLY A 165 24.68 -9.25 -34.46
C GLY A 165 24.51 -10.54 -35.25
N MET A 166 25.30 -10.78 -36.30
CA MET A 166 25.28 -12.06 -37.03
C MET A 166 25.87 -13.18 -36.19
N LYS A 167 27.00 -12.90 -35.53
CA LYS A 167 27.65 -13.88 -34.64
C LYS A 167 26.74 -14.21 -33.47
N MET A 168 26.15 -13.19 -32.84
CA MET A 168 25.20 -13.36 -31.74
C MET A 168 23.98 -14.18 -32.19
N CYS A 169 23.42 -13.90 -33.37
CA CYS A 169 22.31 -14.68 -33.91
C CYS A 169 22.64 -16.17 -34.04
N SER A 170 23.83 -16.51 -34.55
CA SER A 170 24.23 -17.91 -34.77
C SER A 170 24.55 -18.68 -33.48
N SER A 171 24.93 -17.97 -32.41
CA SER A 171 25.39 -18.58 -31.15
C SER A 171 24.40 -18.44 -30.00
N THR A 172 23.21 -17.88 -30.25
CA THR A 172 22.19 -17.70 -29.22
C THR A 172 21.33 -18.96 -29.13
N PRO A 173 21.34 -19.67 -27.99
CA PRO A 173 20.48 -20.82 -27.82
C PRO A 173 19.01 -20.40 -27.66
N THR A 174 18.09 -21.31 -27.98
CA THR A 174 16.67 -21.09 -27.78
C THR A 174 15.91 -22.38 -27.51
N ASP A 175 14.84 -22.24 -26.73
CA ASP A 175 13.92 -23.30 -26.35
C ASP A 175 12.52 -22.95 -26.86
N PHE A 176 11.98 -23.77 -27.76
CA PHE A 176 10.59 -23.64 -28.18
C PHE A 176 10.03 -24.98 -28.69
N HIS A 177 8.74 -25.22 -28.48
CA HIS A 177 8.08 -26.51 -28.77
C HIS A 177 8.77 -27.74 -28.14
N ASP A 178 9.25 -27.62 -26.89
CA ASP A 178 9.97 -28.66 -26.15
C ASP A 178 11.29 -29.14 -26.82
N LEU A 179 11.81 -28.36 -27.78
CA LEU A 179 13.08 -28.62 -28.45
C LEU A 179 14.08 -27.53 -28.06
N HIS A 180 15.28 -27.97 -27.64
CA HIS A 180 16.42 -27.10 -27.39
C HIS A 180 17.29 -27.00 -28.65
N PHE A 181 17.57 -25.77 -29.07
CA PHE A 181 18.50 -25.48 -30.17
C PHE A 181 19.65 -24.62 -29.65
N GLU A 182 20.89 -25.05 -29.90
CA GLU A 182 22.11 -24.25 -29.62
C GLU A 182 22.18 -22.95 -30.45
N GLY A 183 21.41 -22.89 -31.54
CA GLY A 183 21.28 -21.73 -32.41
C GLY A 183 20.30 -21.99 -33.56
N PRO A 184 19.92 -20.94 -34.31
CA PRO A 184 19.10 -21.08 -35.51
C PRO A 184 19.86 -21.82 -36.62
N HIS A 185 19.13 -22.49 -37.52
CA HIS A 185 19.73 -23.11 -38.70
C HIS A 185 20.30 -22.07 -39.68
N SER A 186 19.73 -20.87 -39.70
CA SER A 186 20.22 -19.75 -40.52
C SER A 186 19.90 -18.42 -39.85
N CYS A 187 20.77 -17.44 -40.06
CA CYS A 187 20.58 -16.06 -39.63
C CYS A 187 20.47 -15.14 -40.83
N VAL A 188 19.53 -14.19 -40.79
CA VAL A 188 19.35 -13.19 -41.84
C VAL A 188 19.21 -11.80 -41.24
N TYR A 189 19.74 -10.82 -41.95
CA TYR A 189 19.54 -9.40 -41.66
C TYR A 189 18.64 -8.81 -42.74
N TRP A 190 17.40 -8.46 -42.39
CA TRP A 190 16.44 -7.92 -43.34
C TRP A 190 15.51 -6.88 -42.69
N ASP A 191 14.84 -6.10 -43.53
CA ASP A 191 13.77 -5.20 -43.13
C ASP A 191 12.43 -5.95 -43.11
N LYS A 192 11.76 -5.93 -41.97
CA LYS A 192 10.41 -6.47 -41.82
C LYS A 192 9.52 -5.43 -41.14
N TYR A 193 8.51 -4.95 -41.87
CA TYR A 193 7.59 -3.90 -41.43
C TYR A 193 8.27 -2.57 -41.03
N GLY A 194 9.41 -2.22 -41.63
CA GLY A 194 10.15 -0.99 -41.32
C GLY A 194 11.12 -1.13 -40.14
N HIS A 195 11.31 -2.35 -39.64
CA HIS A 195 12.26 -2.68 -38.58
C HIS A 195 13.39 -3.55 -39.15
N TRP A 196 14.61 -3.01 -39.08
CA TRP A 196 15.84 -3.71 -39.42
C TRP A 196 16.31 -4.50 -38.20
N GLY A 197 16.42 -5.82 -38.35
CA GLY A 197 16.81 -6.70 -37.27
C GLY A 197 17.52 -7.94 -37.76
N TYR A 198 18.11 -8.68 -36.83
CA TYR A 198 18.67 -10.00 -37.07
C TYR A 198 17.62 -11.04 -36.74
N TRP A 199 17.40 -11.98 -37.65
CA TRP A 199 16.36 -12.99 -37.54
C TRP A 199 16.98 -14.38 -37.58
N GLY A 200 16.60 -15.20 -36.62
CA GLY A 200 16.86 -16.63 -36.61
C GLY A 200 15.80 -17.37 -37.42
N LEU A 201 16.23 -18.38 -38.19
CA LEU A 201 15.38 -19.25 -38.98
C LEU A 201 15.58 -20.70 -38.54
N TRP A 202 14.48 -21.36 -38.21
CA TRP A 202 14.42 -22.78 -37.88
C TRP A 202 13.59 -23.54 -38.91
N PHE A 203 14.00 -24.78 -39.15
CA PHE A 203 13.37 -25.70 -40.11
C PHE A 203 13.05 -26.98 -39.35
N ILE A 204 11.83 -27.08 -38.86
CA ILE A 204 11.40 -28.19 -38.01
C ILE A 204 10.68 -29.23 -38.85
N GLU A 205 10.96 -30.50 -38.59
CA GLU A 205 10.28 -31.61 -39.26
C GLU A 205 8.81 -31.64 -38.86
N ASP A 206 7.94 -31.61 -39.86
CA ASP A 206 6.50 -31.61 -39.67
C ASP A 206 5.83 -32.43 -40.78
N GLY A 207 5.20 -33.53 -40.37
CA GLY A 207 4.48 -34.45 -41.25
C GLY A 207 3.22 -33.86 -41.88
N SER A 208 2.77 -32.67 -41.47
CA SER A 208 1.69 -31.93 -42.15
C SER A 208 2.17 -31.16 -43.39
N CYS A 209 3.49 -31.01 -43.59
CA CYS A 209 4.09 -30.34 -44.73
C CYS A 209 4.44 -31.29 -45.89
N THR A 210 3.46 -32.10 -46.31
CA THR A 210 3.54 -33.02 -47.46
C THR A 210 3.27 -32.38 -48.81
#